data_AF-A0A8T6NGF6-F1
#
_entry.id   AF-A0A8T6NGF6-F1
#
_cell.length_a   1.000
_cell.length_b   1.000
_cell.length_c   1.000
_cell.angle_alpha   90.00
_cell.angle_beta   90.00
_cell.angle_gamma   90.00
#
_symmetry.space_group_name_H-M   'P 1'
#
loop_
_entity.id
_entity.type
_entity.pdbx_description
1 polymer ?
#
loop_
_entity_poly.entity_id
_entity_poly.type
_entity_poly.pdbx_seq_one_letter_code
_entity_poly.pdbx_strand_id
1 'polypeptide(L)'
;MTVQPASPNLFWLRGTSIFMSLMFLFSLATIASSVATPVIVETYWPGEWSEIAGDYPENGTTNEQDEWVEGERFWNESVDYWEALVDSGLFEISAGFGFIMALISAASVPVLWSGDRNLGLRLCLSWVVVLMISQILTTMLYYEVGFIPEYSEFELNGELKWMNYVEKVGLTFSMAQILICNSCLFACIFVVAARSKPPKNGFDLESGFHRSER
;
A
#
# COMPACT_ATOMS: atom_id res chain seq x y z
N MET A 1 -16.50 -31.01 -40.70
CA MET A 1 -16.85 -30.37 -39.41
C MET A 1 -15.58 -29.78 -38.84
N THR A 2 -15.42 -28.46 -38.90
CA THR A 2 -14.31 -27.76 -38.23
C THR A 2 -14.61 -27.77 -36.74
N VAL A 3 -13.88 -28.59 -35.97
CA VAL A 3 -13.89 -28.52 -34.51
C VAL A 3 -13.41 -27.12 -34.15
N GLN A 4 -14.31 -26.26 -33.64
CA GLN A 4 -13.86 -24.97 -33.10
C GLN A 4 -12.87 -25.26 -31.99
N PRO A 5 -11.69 -24.61 -31.98
CA PRO A 5 -10.76 -24.76 -30.88
C PRO A 5 -11.46 -24.31 -29.60
N ALA A 6 -11.42 -25.16 -28.57
CA ALA A 6 -11.99 -24.85 -27.28
C ALA A 6 -11.48 -23.49 -26.80
N SER A 7 -12.40 -22.56 -26.52
CA SER A 7 -12.07 -21.23 -26.02
C SER A 7 -11.92 -21.23 -24.50
N PRO A 8 -11.09 -20.33 -23.93
CA PRO A 8 -10.99 -20.17 -22.48
C PRO A 8 -12.35 -19.88 -21.82
N ASN A 9 -12.51 -20.29 -20.56
CA ASN A 9 -13.71 -19.93 -19.80
C ASN A 9 -13.67 -18.43 -19.44
N LEU A 10 -14.50 -17.64 -20.13
CA LEU A 10 -14.56 -16.18 -20.01
C LEU A 10 -15.10 -15.68 -18.68
N PHE A 11 -15.87 -16.49 -17.93
CA PHE A 11 -16.43 -16.07 -16.65
C PHE A 11 -15.32 -15.71 -15.65
N TRP A 12 -14.34 -16.61 -15.50
CA TRP A 12 -13.21 -16.39 -14.60
C TRP A 12 -12.34 -15.22 -15.05
N LEU A 13 -12.09 -15.08 -16.35
CA LEU A 13 -11.27 -13.98 -16.89
C LEU A 13 -11.97 -12.63 -16.73
N ARG A 14 -13.27 -12.53 -17.01
CA ARG A 14 -14.05 -11.30 -16.81
C ARG A 14 -14.19 -10.95 -15.34
N GLY A 15 -14.37 -11.95 -14.47
CA GLY A 15 -14.33 -11.74 -13.01
C GLY A 15 -13.00 -11.16 -12.56
N THR A 16 -11.88 -11.71 -13.03
CA THR A 16 -10.55 -11.14 -12.76
C THR A 16 -10.38 -9.76 -13.37
N SER A 17 -10.95 -9.48 -14.55
CA SER A 17 -10.94 -8.13 -15.13
C SER A 17 -11.63 -7.11 -14.23
N ILE A 18 -12.76 -7.44 -13.62
CA ILE A 18 -13.45 -6.55 -12.67
C ILE A 18 -12.58 -6.30 -11.44
N PHE A 19 -11.95 -7.35 -10.91
CA PHE A 19 -10.98 -7.21 -9.82
C PHE A 19 -9.82 -6.27 -10.21
N MET A 20 -9.24 -6.43 -11.40
CA MET A 20 -8.16 -5.54 -11.87
C MET A 20 -8.64 -4.11 -12.08
N SER A 21 -9.88 -3.88 -12.49
CA SER A 21 -10.46 -2.52 -12.55
C SER A 21 -10.53 -1.87 -11.17
N LEU A 22 -10.87 -2.64 -10.13
CA LEU A 22 -10.85 -2.13 -8.76
C LEU A 22 -9.42 -1.82 -8.30
N MET A 23 -8.47 -2.71 -8.59
CA MET A 23 -7.06 -2.51 -8.25
C MET A 23 -6.45 -1.28 -8.95
N PHE A 24 -6.89 -0.99 -10.18
CA PHE A 24 -6.56 0.25 -10.86
C PHE A 24 -6.99 1.48 -10.06
N LEU A 25 -8.24 1.52 -9.58
CA LEU A 25 -8.74 2.64 -8.77
C LEU A 25 -7.97 2.79 -7.45
N PHE A 26 -7.65 1.69 -6.78
CA PHE A 26 -6.81 1.75 -5.57
C PHE A 26 -5.39 2.22 -5.86
N SER A 27 -4.81 1.83 -7.00
CA SER A 27 -3.50 2.33 -7.42
C SER A 27 -3.52 3.85 -7.65
N LEU A 28 -4.60 4.38 -8.25
CA LEU A 28 -4.80 5.83 -8.39
C LEU A 28 -4.94 6.51 -7.03
N ALA A 29 -5.68 5.91 -6.09
CA ALA A 29 -5.81 6.45 -4.73
C ALA A 29 -4.47 6.47 -4.00
N THR A 30 -3.61 5.45 -4.19
CA THR A 30 -2.24 5.44 -3.66
C THR A 30 -1.44 6.60 -4.22
N ILE A 31 -1.42 6.81 -5.54
CA ILE A 31 -0.71 7.93 -6.17
C ILE A 31 -1.22 9.27 -5.61
N ALA A 32 -2.54 9.44 -5.57
CA ALA A 32 -3.16 10.67 -5.07
C ALA A 32 -2.79 10.92 -3.61
N SER A 33 -2.86 9.90 -2.75
CA SER A 33 -2.50 10.00 -1.34
C SER A 33 -1.01 10.32 -1.15
N SER A 34 -0.13 9.65 -1.90
CA SER A 34 1.31 9.83 -1.80
C SER A 34 1.77 11.20 -2.28
N VAL A 35 1.12 11.78 -3.28
CA VAL A 35 1.42 13.15 -3.76
C VAL A 35 0.75 14.21 -2.88
N ALA A 36 -0.48 13.97 -2.43
CA ALA A 36 -1.23 14.97 -1.68
C ALA A 36 -0.76 15.10 -0.22
N THR A 37 -0.37 13.99 0.43
CA THR A 37 -0.02 14.01 1.86
C THR A 37 1.11 15.00 2.18
N PRO A 38 2.29 14.96 1.51
CA PRO A 38 3.36 15.92 1.80
C PRO A 38 2.93 17.38 1.60
N VAL A 39 2.21 17.67 0.50
CA VAL A 39 1.71 19.01 0.20
C VAL A 39 0.71 19.50 1.24
N ILE A 40 -0.20 18.63 1.69
CA ILE A 40 -1.19 18.97 2.72
C ILE A 40 -0.48 19.24 4.05
N VAL A 41 0.50 18.41 4.42
CA VAL A 41 1.29 18.63 5.64
C VAL A 41 2.03 19.97 5.52
N GLU A 42 2.83 20.20 4.48
CA GLU A 42 3.55 21.48 4.31
C GLU A 42 2.62 22.71 4.34
N THR A 43 1.41 22.61 3.78
CA THR A 43 0.48 23.75 3.70
C THR A 43 -0.23 24.05 5.01
N TYR A 44 -0.57 23.02 5.80
CA TYR A 44 -1.46 23.16 6.96
C TYR A 44 -0.79 22.83 8.29
N TRP A 45 0.42 22.28 8.28
CA TRP A 45 1.20 22.09 9.49
C TRP A 45 1.63 23.48 10.00
N PRO A 46 1.32 23.83 11.26
CA PRO A 46 1.75 25.10 11.83
C PRO A 46 3.28 25.21 11.76
N GLY A 47 3.81 26.42 11.59
CA GLY A 47 5.25 26.65 11.53
C GLY A 47 5.89 26.52 12.90
N GLU A 48 6.49 27.61 13.36
CA GLU A 48 7.16 27.63 14.66
C GLU A 48 6.16 27.43 15.82
N TRP A 49 6.63 26.84 16.92
CA TRP A 49 5.82 26.65 18.13
C TRP A 49 5.20 27.95 18.65
N SER A 50 5.90 29.07 18.48
CA SER A 50 5.43 30.42 18.82
C SER A 50 4.14 30.82 18.11
N GLU A 51 3.86 30.30 16.92
CA GLU A 51 2.62 30.55 16.17
C GLU A 51 1.41 29.86 16.82
N ILE A 52 1.65 28.79 17.59
CA ILE A 52 0.63 27.98 18.25
C ILE A 52 0.44 28.42 19.70
N ALA A 53 1.54 28.49 20.44
CA ALA A 53 1.55 28.73 21.88
C ALA A 53 1.70 30.21 22.26
N GLY A 54 2.02 31.07 21.29
CA GLY A 54 2.37 32.47 21.51
C GLY A 54 3.85 32.64 21.88
N ASP A 55 4.27 33.90 22.00
CA ASP A 55 5.64 34.26 22.34
C ASP A 55 6.08 33.68 23.69
N TYR A 56 7.39 33.44 23.82
CA TYR A 56 7.99 32.97 25.07
C TYR A 56 7.63 33.89 26.26
N PRO A 57 7.14 33.35 27.39
CA PRO A 57 6.70 34.16 28.52
C PRO A 57 7.89 34.69 29.34
N GLU A 58 8.57 35.72 28.83
CA GLU A 58 9.74 36.34 29.49
C GLU A 58 9.46 36.80 30.93
N ASN A 59 8.24 37.29 31.18
CA ASN A 59 7.79 37.75 32.49
C ASN A 59 6.88 36.74 33.22
N GLY A 60 6.78 35.52 32.70
CA GLY A 60 5.99 34.44 33.30
C GLY A 60 6.63 33.88 34.57
N THR A 61 5.90 33.00 35.23
CA THR A 61 6.45 32.15 36.30
C THR A 61 7.45 31.15 35.71
N THR A 62 8.37 30.65 36.54
CA THR A 62 9.31 29.58 36.12
C THR A 62 8.58 28.37 35.55
N ASN A 63 7.42 28.02 36.11
CA ASN A 63 6.61 26.91 35.61
C ASN A 63 6.05 27.17 34.19
N GLU A 64 5.57 28.38 33.92
CA GLU A 64 5.08 28.76 32.58
C GLU A 64 6.22 28.78 31.54
N GLN A 65 7.42 29.18 31.96
CA GLN A 65 8.61 29.16 31.10
C GLN A 65 9.06 27.72 30.79
N ASP A 66 9.06 26.85 31.79
CA ASP A 66 9.44 25.44 31.62
C ASP A 66 8.43 24.69 30.74
N GLU A 67 7.12 24.90 30.95
CA GLU A 67 6.05 24.31 30.12
C GLU A 67 6.13 24.76 28.66
N TRP A 68 6.47 26.04 28.41
CA TRP A 68 6.60 26.54 27.04
C TRP A 68 7.77 25.88 26.31
N VAL A 69 8.92 25.72 26.99
CA VAL A 69 10.13 25.08 26.41
C VAL A 69 9.91 23.59 26.19
N GLU A 70 9.20 22.92 27.10
CA GLU A 70 8.81 21.52 26.91
C GLU A 70 7.92 21.35 25.68
N GLY A 71 6.89 22.20 25.53
CA GLY A 71 6.02 22.22 24.36
C GLY A 71 6.77 22.52 23.05
N GLU A 72 7.71 23.46 23.06
CA GLU A 72 8.55 23.78 21.89
C GLU A 72 9.36 22.57 21.43
N ARG A 73 9.96 21.86 22.38
CA ARG A 73 10.77 20.68 22.11
C ARG A 73 9.92 19.52 21.56
N PHE A 74 8.79 19.23 22.21
CA PHE A 74 7.84 18.23 21.71
C PHE A 74 7.36 18.56 20.28
N TRP A 75 7.09 19.84 20.02
CA TRP A 75 6.69 20.34 18.71
C TRP A 75 7.76 20.11 17.66
N ASN A 76 9.00 20.53 17.94
CA ASN A 76 10.13 20.38 17.03
C ASN A 76 10.43 18.90 16.74
N GLU A 77 10.40 18.03 17.76
CA GLU A 77 10.58 16.58 17.60
C GLU A 77 9.48 15.95 16.72
N SER A 78 8.25 16.47 16.81
CA SER A 78 7.14 16.04 15.94
C SER A 78 7.35 16.48 14.48
N VAL A 79 7.81 17.72 14.27
CA VAL A 79 8.12 18.29 12.95
C VAL A 79 9.26 17.51 12.31
N ASP A 80 10.36 17.32 13.02
CA ASP A 80 11.54 16.58 12.57
C ASP A 80 11.18 15.16 12.12
N TYR A 81 10.29 14.47 12.86
CA TYR A 81 9.81 13.15 12.47
C TYR A 81 9.02 13.17 11.15
N TRP A 82 8.15 14.16 10.94
CA TRP A 82 7.40 14.29 9.69
C TRP A 82 8.31 14.62 8.51
N GLU A 83 9.27 15.53 8.71
CA GLU A 83 10.28 15.84 7.70
C GLU A 83 11.09 14.60 7.35
N ALA A 84 11.51 13.81 8.35
CA ALA A 84 12.21 12.55 8.14
C ALA A 84 11.36 11.53 7.34
N LEU A 85 10.05 11.45 7.58
CA LEU A 85 9.15 10.62 6.78
C LEU A 85 9.06 11.09 5.33
N VAL A 86 9.00 12.40 5.08
CA VAL A 86 8.98 12.97 3.73
C VAL A 86 10.31 12.71 3.03
N ASP A 87 11.42 12.99 3.69
CA ASP A 87 12.77 12.86 3.15
C ASP A 87 13.23 11.40 2.97
N SER A 88 12.57 10.44 3.64
CA SER A 88 12.85 9.01 3.48
C SER A 88 12.60 8.47 2.06
N GLY A 89 11.90 9.23 1.21
CA GLY A 89 11.50 8.78 -0.11
C GLY A 89 10.25 7.88 -0.11
N LEU A 90 9.61 7.69 1.06
CA LEU A 90 8.43 6.83 1.23
C LEU A 90 7.30 7.22 0.27
N PHE A 91 7.02 8.52 0.16
CA PHE A 91 5.92 9.05 -0.64
C PHE A 91 6.22 8.94 -2.14
N GLU A 92 7.43 9.27 -2.57
CA GLU A 92 7.87 9.16 -3.97
C GLU A 92 7.86 7.72 -4.45
N ILE A 93 8.39 6.80 -3.63
CA ILE A 93 8.42 5.37 -3.96
C ILE A 93 7.00 4.81 -4.00
N SER A 94 6.14 5.18 -3.05
CA SER A 94 4.73 4.79 -3.05
C SER A 94 3.98 5.29 -4.29
N ALA A 95 4.20 6.55 -4.69
CA ALA A 95 3.61 7.12 -5.90
C ALA A 95 4.14 6.41 -7.18
N GLY A 96 5.44 6.15 -7.25
CA GLY A 96 6.08 5.47 -8.39
C GLY A 96 5.57 4.04 -8.58
N PHE A 97 5.52 3.25 -7.51
CA PHE A 97 4.94 1.91 -7.57
C PHE A 97 3.44 1.95 -7.84
N GLY A 98 2.71 2.90 -7.24
CA GLY A 98 1.30 3.16 -7.54
C GLY A 98 1.06 3.39 -9.04
N PHE A 99 1.91 4.18 -9.68
CA PHE A 99 1.84 4.44 -11.12
C PHE A 99 2.08 3.17 -11.96
N ILE A 100 3.12 2.39 -11.64
CA ILE A 100 3.41 1.12 -12.32
C ILE A 100 2.23 0.14 -12.18
N MET A 101 1.70 0.00 -10.96
CA MET A 101 0.55 -0.85 -10.67
C MET A 101 -0.71 -0.38 -11.41
N ALA A 102 -0.94 0.93 -11.52
CA ALA A 102 -2.04 1.49 -12.28
C ALA A 102 -1.93 1.13 -13.77
N LEU A 103 -0.74 1.27 -14.37
CA LEU A 103 -0.50 0.90 -15.78
C LEU A 103 -0.75 -0.60 -16.03
N ILE A 104 -0.21 -1.48 -15.18
CA ILE A 104 -0.40 -2.93 -15.32
C ILE A 104 -1.89 -3.27 -15.17
N SER A 105 -2.58 -2.65 -14.21
CA SER A 105 -4.02 -2.88 -13.99
C SER A 105 -4.85 -2.41 -15.18
N ALA A 106 -4.60 -1.20 -15.67
CA ALA A 106 -5.28 -0.64 -16.84
C ALA A 106 -5.08 -1.50 -18.10
N ALA A 107 -3.87 -2.04 -18.32
CA ALA A 107 -3.59 -2.94 -19.43
C ALA A 107 -4.26 -4.32 -19.25
N SER A 108 -4.33 -4.82 -18.01
CA SER A 108 -4.92 -6.13 -17.70
C SER A 108 -6.41 -6.20 -18.02
N VAL A 109 -7.15 -5.11 -17.79
CA VAL A 109 -8.61 -5.05 -17.96
C VAL A 109 -9.07 -5.44 -19.38
N PRO A 110 -8.69 -4.72 -20.47
CA PRO A 110 -9.13 -5.08 -21.81
C PRO A 110 -8.60 -6.44 -22.27
N VAL A 111 -7.38 -6.81 -21.87
CA VAL A 111 -6.76 -8.09 -22.20
C VAL A 111 -7.57 -9.26 -21.62
N LEU A 112 -7.88 -9.22 -20.33
CA LEU A 112 -8.70 -10.23 -19.66
C LEU A 112 -10.14 -10.23 -20.19
N TRP A 113 -10.72 -9.06 -20.43
CA TRP A 113 -12.09 -8.94 -20.94
C TRP A 113 -12.26 -9.53 -22.33
N SER A 114 -11.26 -9.35 -23.20
CA SER A 114 -11.20 -9.91 -24.55
C SER A 114 -10.98 -11.43 -24.58
N GLY A 115 -10.56 -12.03 -23.46
CA GLY A 115 -10.33 -13.46 -23.33
C GLY A 115 -8.90 -13.91 -23.64
N ASP A 116 -7.94 -13.00 -23.81
CA ASP A 116 -6.52 -13.36 -23.88
C ASP A 116 -6.00 -13.79 -22.50
N ARG A 117 -6.22 -15.08 -22.21
CA ARG A 117 -5.87 -15.73 -20.97
C ARG A 117 -4.38 -15.63 -20.65
N ASN A 118 -3.52 -15.87 -21.64
CA ASN A 118 -2.09 -16.04 -21.37
C ASN A 118 -1.44 -14.70 -21.02
N LEU A 119 -1.74 -13.65 -21.78
CA LEU A 119 -1.25 -12.32 -21.48
C LEU A 119 -1.91 -11.77 -20.21
N GLY A 120 -3.23 -11.91 -20.07
CA GLY A 120 -3.97 -11.38 -18.92
C GLY A 120 -3.50 -11.95 -17.58
N LEU A 121 -3.30 -13.27 -17.49
CA LEU A 121 -2.80 -13.91 -16.27
C LEU A 121 -1.35 -13.51 -15.96
N ARG A 122 -0.50 -13.31 -16.99
CA ARG A 122 0.87 -12.83 -16.78
C ARG A 122 0.87 -11.40 -16.22
N LEU A 123 0.03 -10.52 -16.75
CA LEU A 123 -0.12 -9.15 -16.24
C LEU A 123 -0.62 -9.15 -14.79
N CYS A 124 -1.60 -9.99 -14.44
CA CYS A 124 -2.04 -10.14 -13.05
C CYS A 124 -0.92 -10.62 -12.13
N LEU A 125 -0.16 -11.65 -12.55
CA LEU A 125 0.96 -12.16 -11.75
C LEU A 125 2.07 -11.09 -11.59
N SER A 126 2.40 -10.37 -12.65
CA SER A 126 3.31 -9.23 -12.60
C SER A 126 2.82 -8.17 -11.63
N TRP A 127 1.51 -7.87 -11.64
CA TRP A 127 0.91 -6.93 -10.69
C TRP A 127 1.09 -7.37 -9.24
N VAL A 128 0.86 -8.65 -8.89
CA VAL A 128 1.07 -9.14 -7.52
C VAL A 128 2.54 -9.07 -7.10
N VAL A 129 3.47 -9.40 -8.01
CA VAL A 129 4.91 -9.29 -7.71
C VAL A 129 5.29 -7.83 -7.45
N VAL A 130 4.84 -6.89 -8.28
CA VAL A 130 5.10 -5.46 -8.11
C VAL A 130 4.47 -4.94 -6.81
N LEU A 131 3.23 -5.34 -6.49
CA LEU A 131 2.57 -5.01 -5.23
C LEU A 131 3.40 -5.48 -4.03
N MET A 132 3.85 -6.73 -4.04
CA MET A 132 4.62 -7.29 -2.93
C MET A 132 5.96 -6.58 -2.75
N ILE A 133 6.68 -6.29 -3.84
CA ILE A 133 7.94 -5.51 -3.79
C ILE A 133 7.66 -4.11 -3.23
N SER A 134 6.61 -3.44 -3.73
CA SER A 134 6.20 -2.13 -3.26
C SER A 134 5.95 -2.14 -1.76
N GLN A 135 5.15 -3.09 -1.25
CA GLN A 135 4.82 -3.18 0.17
C GLN A 135 6.03 -3.46 1.04
N ILE A 136 6.95 -4.31 0.59
CA ILE A 136 8.20 -4.58 1.33
C ILE A 136 9.03 -3.30 1.42
N LEU A 137 9.27 -2.62 0.29
CA LEU A 137 10.11 -1.42 0.26
C LEU A 137 9.51 -0.27 1.07
N THR A 138 8.22 0.04 0.89
CA THR A 138 7.58 1.12 1.64
C THR A 138 7.50 0.81 3.14
N THR A 139 7.32 -0.46 3.51
CA THR A 139 7.38 -0.87 4.92
C THR A 139 8.79 -0.71 5.48
N MET A 140 9.84 -1.08 4.73
CA MET A 140 11.22 -0.88 5.18
C MET A 140 11.55 0.59 5.39
N LEU A 141 11.18 1.47 4.45
CA LEU A 141 11.41 2.92 4.58
C LEU A 141 10.66 3.52 5.76
N TYR A 142 9.40 3.13 5.94
CA TYR A 142 8.60 3.59 7.07
C TYR A 142 9.21 3.21 8.42
N TYR A 143 9.65 1.96 8.58
CA TYR A 143 10.30 1.50 9.81
C TYR A 143 11.77 1.93 9.95
N GLU A 144 12.40 2.47 8.91
CA GLU A 144 13.72 3.11 9.01
C GLU A 144 13.62 4.46 9.73
N VAL A 145 12.53 5.19 9.52
CA VAL A 145 12.21 6.42 10.26
C VAL A 145 11.68 6.11 11.66
N GLY A 146 10.86 5.07 11.79
CA GLY A 146 10.28 4.64 13.06
C GLY A 146 8.76 4.79 13.09
N PHE A 147 8.11 4.16 14.06
CA PHE A 147 6.65 4.19 14.15
C PHE A 147 6.14 5.45 14.87
N ILE A 148 6.96 6.03 15.76
CA ILE A 148 6.63 7.17 16.63
C ILE A 148 7.87 8.10 16.67
N PRO A 149 7.70 9.44 16.78
CA PRO A 149 8.81 10.34 17.04
C PRO A 149 9.60 9.93 18.29
N GLU A 150 10.92 10.07 18.26
CA GLU A 150 11.78 9.84 19.42
C GLU A 150 11.72 11.04 20.37
N TYR A 151 10.63 11.15 21.16
CA TYR A 151 10.51 12.28 22.07
C TYR A 151 11.50 12.18 23.24
N SER A 152 12.25 13.25 23.49
CA SER A 152 13.24 13.30 24.58
C SER A 152 12.61 13.27 25.97
N GLU A 153 11.32 13.59 26.09
CA GLU A 153 10.53 13.50 27.33
C GLU A 153 10.43 12.07 27.87
N PHE A 154 10.53 11.06 26.99
CA PHE A 154 10.51 9.65 27.36
C PHE A 154 11.91 9.08 27.66
N GLU A 155 12.93 9.92 27.91
CA GLU A 155 14.25 9.52 28.39
C GLU A 155 14.21 8.93 29.82
N LEU A 156 13.52 7.81 30.01
CA LEU A 156 13.64 6.98 31.19
C LEU A 156 13.94 5.55 30.73
N ASN A 157 15.24 5.28 30.51
CA ASN A 157 16.05 4.05 30.32
C ASN A 157 15.41 2.62 30.23
N GLY A 158 14.15 2.41 30.62
CA GLY A 158 13.34 1.22 30.34
C GLY A 158 12.27 1.41 29.24
N GLU A 159 11.82 2.64 28.97
CA GLU A 159 10.71 2.89 28.03
C GLU A 159 11.13 2.85 26.55
N LEU A 160 12.28 3.45 26.20
CA LEU A 160 12.84 3.32 24.86
C LEU A 160 13.13 1.87 24.43
N LYS A 161 13.41 0.96 25.38
CA LYS A 161 13.63 -0.46 25.07
C LYS A 161 12.36 -1.18 24.63
N TRP A 162 11.21 -0.84 25.22
CA TRP A 162 9.94 -1.44 24.79
C TRP A 162 9.52 -0.89 23.43
N MET A 163 9.73 0.41 23.16
CA MET A 163 9.42 1.01 21.86
C MET A 163 10.24 0.37 20.74
N ASN A 164 11.56 0.29 20.92
CA ASN A 164 12.45 -0.41 20.00
C ASN A 164 12.07 -1.89 19.79
N TYR A 165 11.54 -2.55 20.82
CA TYR A 165 11.04 -3.92 20.71
C TYR A 165 9.74 -3.98 19.90
N VAL A 166 8.81 -3.06 20.15
CA VAL A 166 7.53 -2.94 19.43
C VAL A 166 7.77 -2.64 17.96
N GLU A 167 8.73 -1.79 17.61
CA GLU A 167 9.07 -1.52 16.22
C GLU A 167 9.64 -2.75 15.50
N LYS A 168 10.56 -3.48 16.15
CA LYS A 168 11.13 -4.71 15.58
C LYS A 168 10.09 -5.81 15.41
N VAL A 169 9.21 -5.98 16.41
CA VAL A 169 8.09 -6.93 16.33
C VAL A 169 7.08 -6.47 15.27
N GLY A 170 6.81 -5.17 15.21
CA GLY A 170 5.93 -4.53 14.24
C GLY A 170 6.41 -4.79 12.81
N LEU A 171 7.68 -4.49 12.51
CA LEU A 171 8.30 -4.77 11.22
C LEU A 171 8.19 -6.25 10.85
N THR A 172 8.50 -7.15 11.80
CA THR A 172 8.43 -8.60 11.57
C THR A 172 6.99 -9.04 11.23
N PHE A 173 6.01 -8.54 11.98
CA PHE A 173 4.60 -8.85 11.76
C PHE A 173 4.09 -8.27 10.43
N SER A 174 4.48 -7.04 10.09
CA SER A 174 4.18 -6.41 8.81
C SER A 174 4.74 -7.24 7.65
N MET A 175 6.00 -7.68 7.72
CA MET A 175 6.61 -8.53 6.70
C MET A 175 5.89 -9.88 6.57
N ALA A 176 5.55 -10.52 7.68
CA ALA A 176 4.79 -11.78 7.67
C ALA A 176 3.39 -11.60 7.06
N GLN A 177 2.68 -10.53 7.44
CA GLN A 177 1.37 -10.18 6.92
C GLN A 177 1.41 -9.92 5.41
N ILE A 178 2.41 -9.18 4.91
CA ILE A 178 2.63 -8.94 3.47
C ILE A 178 2.77 -10.27 2.73
N LEU A 179 3.63 -11.17 3.21
CA LEU A 179 3.86 -12.46 2.57
C LEU A 179 2.59 -13.34 2.55
N ILE A 180 1.88 -13.42 3.67
CA ILE A 180 0.64 -14.20 3.78
C ILE A 180 -0.44 -13.64 2.85
N CYS A 181 -0.65 -12.32 2.88
CA CYS A 181 -1.68 -11.66 2.09
C CYS A 181 -1.44 -11.82 0.58
N ASN A 182 -0.21 -11.58 0.13
CA ASN A 182 0.15 -11.75 -1.28
C ASN A 182 0.09 -13.23 -1.71
N SER A 183 0.43 -14.17 -0.82
CA SER A 183 0.29 -15.61 -1.10
C SER A 183 -1.17 -16.02 -1.32
N CYS A 184 -2.10 -15.47 -0.53
CA CYS A 184 -3.54 -15.68 -0.76
C CYS A 184 -3.98 -15.14 -2.13
N LEU A 185 -3.47 -13.97 -2.52
CA LEU A 185 -3.80 -13.40 -3.83
C LEU A 185 -3.23 -14.23 -4.99
N PHE A 186 -1.99 -14.71 -4.86
CA PHE A 186 -1.41 -15.67 -5.80
C PHE A 186 -2.24 -16.94 -5.91
N ALA A 187 -2.73 -17.49 -4.79
CA ALA A 187 -3.59 -18.66 -4.79
C ALA A 187 -4.91 -18.40 -5.54
N CYS A 188 -5.53 -17.23 -5.36
CA CYS A 188 -6.72 -16.83 -6.12
C CYS A 188 -6.45 -16.79 -7.63
N ILE A 189 -5.34 -16.16 -8.06
CA ILE A 189 -4.95 -16.12 -9.48
C ILE A 189 -4.64 -17.53 -10.00
N PHE A 190 -4.04 -18.39 -9.18
CA PHE A 190 -3.79 -19.79 -9.54
C PHE A 190 -5.10 -20.55 -9.79
N VAL A 191 -6.13 -20.35 -8.95
CA VAL A 191 -7.46 -20.92 -9.16
C VAL A 191 -8.08 -20.41 -10.46
N VAL A 192 -8.02 -19.10 -10.73
CA VAL A 192 -8.46 -18.51 -12.01
C VAL A 192 -7.71 -19.16 -13.17
N ALA A 193 -6.39 -19.33 -13.06
CA ALA A 193 -5.57 -19.96 -14.08
C ALA A 193 -5.98 -21.42 -14.31
N ALA A 194 -6.31 -22.18 -13.27
CA ALA A 194 -6.77 -23.55 -13.37
C ALA A 194 -8.16 -23.65 -14.04
N ARG A 195 -9.10 -22.77 -13.65
CA ARG A 195 -10.50 -22.81 -14.09
C ARG A 195 -10.78 -22.10 -15.43
N SER A 196 -9.87 -21.24 -15.89
CA SER A 196 -9.97 -20.55 -17.18
C SER A 196 -9.44 -21.36 -18.36
N LYS A 197 -8.84 -22.53 -18.13
CA LYS A 197 -8.28 -23.36 -19.22
C LYS A 197 -9.35 -23.70 -20.27
N PRO A 198 -9.00 -23.75 -21.56
CA PRO A 198 -9.92 -24.23 -22.56
C PRO A 198 -10.22 -25.71 -22.30
N PRO A 199 -11.50 -26.14 -22.36
CA PRO A 199 -11.86 -27.52 -22.08
C PRO A 199 -11.17 -28.45 -23.08
N LYS A 200 -10.43 -29.44 -22.57
CA LYS A 200 -9.69 -30.41 -23.39
C LYS A 200 -10.43 -31.74 -23.51
N ASN A 201 -11.22 -32.12 -22.51
CA ASN A 201 -11.92 -33.40 -22.45
C ASN A 201 -13.36 -33.22 -21.91
N GLY A 202 -14.28 -34.16 -22.20
CA GLY A 202 -15.67 -34.16 -21.70
C GLY A 202 -15.84 -34.36 -20.18
N PHE A 203 -14.73 -34.42 -19.42
CA PHE A 203 -14.69 -34.44 -17.96
C PHE A 203 -14.39 -33.05 -17.36
N ASP A 204 -14.04 -32.06 -18.18
CA ASP A 204 -13.92 -30.68 -17.71
C ASP A 204 -15.32 -30.19 -17.34
N LEU A 205 -15.51 -29.89 -16.06
CA LEU A 205 -16.77 -29.37 -15.53
C LEU A 205 -17.21 -28.15 -16.37
N GLU A 206 -18.32 -28.31 -17.08
CA GLU A 206 -18.98 -27.19 -17.74
C GLU A 206 -19.27 -26.10 -16.70
N SER A 207 -19.06 -24.84 -17.11
CA SER A 207 -19.46 -23.71 -16.29
C SER A 207 -20.98 -23.79 -16.05
N GLY A 208 -21.43 -23.78 -14.81
CA GLY A 208 -22.87 -23.75 -14.48
C GLY A 208 -23.57 -22.44 -14.90
N PHE A 209 -22.85 -21.50 -15.51
CA PHE A 209 -23.33 -20.17 -15.93
C PHE A 209 -23.42 -20.03 -17.46
N HIS A 210 -23.77 -21.10 -18.17
CA HIS A 210 -24.12 -21.00 -19.58
C HIS A 210 -25.57 -20.54 -19.72
N ARG A 211 -25.83 -19.62 -20.64
CA ARG A 211 -27.20 -19.32 -21.08
C ARG A 211 -27.69 -20.55 -21.82
N SER A 212 -28.79 -21.17 -21.40
CA SER A 212 -29.46 -22.16 -22.25
C SER A 212 -29.98 -21.40 -23.47
N GLU A 213 -29.24 -21.49 -24.58
CA GLU A 213 -29.81 -21.11 -25.86
C GLU A 213 -30.91 -22.14 -26.16
N ARG A 214 -32.17 -21.68 -26.10
CA ARG A 214 -33.30 -22.36 -26.72
C ARG A 214 -33.24 -22.12 -28.21
#